data_AF-A0AAV0Y974-F1
#
_entry.id   AF-A0AAV0Y974-F1
#
_cell.length_a   1.000
_cell.length_b   1.000
_cell.length_c   1.000
_cell.angle_alpha   90.00
_cell.angle_beta   90.00
_cell.angle_gamma   90.00
#
_symmetry.space_group_name_H-M   'P 1'
#
loop_
_entity.id
_entity.type
_entity.pdbx_description
1 polymer ?
#
loop_
_entity_poly.entity_id
_entity_poly.type
_entity_poly.pdbx_seq_one_letter_code
_entity_poly.pdbx_strand_id
1 'polypeptide(L)'
;MGAIFCTKINGQYIRWNHISILYEQDSKLPGNLRVCPKLSRNHVHLSVSDKMRVRLATQVLSNSVANGLLFYKKYNIPGLNDCDPTSEFCQKFNDCFDALNRKFGAEGLRVNGKDFQFLQSFLVWLNEWQKQYTDGEGKLIKTNLNCFLE
;
A
#
# COMPACT_ATOMS: atom_id res chain seq x y z
N MET A 1 -2.31 -20.35 -6.31
CA MET A 1 -3.26 -19.52 -7.07
C MET A 1 -3.83 -18.49 -6.11
N GLY A 2 -3.21 -17.30 -6.04
CA GLY A 2 -3.56 -16.28 -5.05
C GLY A 2 -4.63 -15.35 -5.60
N ALA A 3 -5.60 -14.97 -4.78
CA ALA A 3 -6.56 -13.92 -5.14
C ALA A 3 -5.81 -12.61 -5.41
N ILE A 4 -6.04 -12.00 -6.58
CA ILE A 4 -5.58 -10.64 -6.85
C ILE A 4 -6.53 -9.71 -6.10
N PHE A 5 -6.02 -9.03 -5.08
CA PHE A 5 -6.81 -8.04 -4.35
C PHE A 5 -6.77 -6.71 -5.09
N CYS A 6 -7.96 -6.22 -5.44
CA CYS A 6 -8.17 -4.91 -6.02
C CYS A 6 -9.29 -4.21 -5.23
N THR A 7 -9.05 -2.98 -4.80
CA THR A 7 -10.07 -2.12 -4.20
C THR A 7 -10.17 -0.83 -5.00
N LYS A 8 -11.37 -0.25 -5.03
CA LYS A 8 -11.66 1.00 -5.71
C LYS A 8 -11.98 2.06 -4.66
N ILE A 9 -11.29 3.20 -4.73
CA ILE A 9 -11.52 4.34 -3.84
C ILE A 9 -11.58 5.59 -4.73
N ASN A 10 -12.67 6.36 -4.64
CA ASN A 10 -12.85 7.61 -5.40
C ASN A 10 -12.65 7.44 -6.91
N GLY A 11 -13.12 6.33 -7.49
CA GLY A 11 -12.93 6.06 -8.92
C GLY A 11 -11.57 5.46 -9.30
N GLN A 12 -10.59 5.44 -8.40
CA GLN A 12 -9.24 4.97 -8.65
C GLN A 12 -9.02 3.54 -8.14
N TYR A 13 -8.18 2.77 -8.84
CA TYR A 13 -7.92 1.38 -8.52
C TYR A 13 -6.61 1.20 -7.75
N ILE A 14 -6.72 0.57 -6.59
CA ILE A 14 -5.58 0.13 -5.77
C ILE A 14 -5.44 -1.37 -5.96
N ARG A 15 -4.33 -1.80 -6.54
CA ARG A 15 -4.09 -3.19 -6.94
C ARG A 15 -2.90 -3.77 -6.23
N TRP A 16 -3.09 -4.95 -5.61
CA TRP A 16 -2.01 -5.74 -5.03
C TRP A 16 -0.94 -6.11 -6.08
N ASN A 17 -1.36 -6.26 -7.34
CA ASN A 17 -0.47 -6.56 -8.45
C ASN A 17 0.68 -5.53 -8.60
N HIS A 18 0.45 -4.25 -8.28
CA HIS A 18 1.51 -3.25 -8.32
C HIS A 18 2.64 -3.57 -7.33
N ILE A 19 2.29 -4.03 -6.13
CA ILE A 19 3.26 -4.41 -5.09
C ILE A 19 4.01 -5.69 -5.48
N SER A 20 3.31 -6.66 -6.10
CA SER A 20 3.93 -7.87 -6.64
C SER A 20 4.97 -7.53 -7.73
N ILE A 21 4.60 -6.72 -8.72
CA ILE A 21 5.50 -6.30 -9.80
C ILE A 21 6.69 -5.51 -9.23
N LEU A 22 6.44 -4.58 -8.30
CA LEU A 22 7.50 -3.84 -7.62
C LEU A 22 8.52 -4.78 -6.98
N TYR A 23 8.05 -5.76 -6.19
CA TYR A 23 8.93 -6.73 -5.55
C TYR A 23 9.73 -7.54 -6.57
N GLU A 24 9.10 -7.98 -7.66
CA GLU A 24 9.76 -8.77 -8.70
C GLU A 24 10.84 -7.99 -9.44
N GLN A 25 10.60 -6.70 -9.76
CA GLN A 25 11.63 -5.88 -10.41
C GLN A 25 12.74 -5.49 -9.45
N ASP A 26 12.39 -5.08 -8.22
CA ASP A 26 13.37 -4.68 -7.22
C ASP A 26 14.30 -5.83 -6.83
N SER A 27 13.77 -7.05 -6.74
CA SER A 27 14.57 -8.24 -6.42
C SER A 27 15.61 -8.62 -7.48
N LYS A 28 15.52 -8.08 -8.70
CA LYS A 28 16.49 -8.34 -9.78
C LYS A 28 17.72 -7.43 -9.71
N LEU A 29 17.69 -6.36 -8.92
CA LEU A 29 18.78 -5.41 -8.87
C LEU A 29 20.06 -6.05 -8.30
N PRO A 30 21.18 -6.02 -9.03
CA PRO A 30 22.42 -6.62 -8.59
C PRO A 30 23.00 -5.90 -7.36
N GLY A 31 23.78 -6.63 -6.56
CA GLY A 31 24.51 -6.04 -5.42
C GLY A 31 23.63 -5.57 -4.27
N ASN A 32 22.39 -6.03 -4.15
CA ASN A 32 21.42 -5.61 -3.12
C ASN A 32 21.12 -4.09 -3.12
N LEU A 33 21.34 -3.39 -4.24
CA LEU A 33 21.04 -1.96 -4.41
C LEU A 33 19.55 -1.69 -4.65
N ARG A 34 18.73 -2.31 -3.79
CA ARG A 34 17.28 -2.31 -3.88
C ARG A 34 16.68 -1.00 -3.40
N VAL A 35 15.65 -0.54 -4.12
CA VAL A 35 14.86 0.64 -3.74
C VAL A 35 14.02 0.32 -2.50
N CYS A 36 13.51 -0.90 -2.42
CA CYS A 36 12.62 -1.35 -1.35
C CYS A 36 13.24 -2.53 -0.57
N PRO A 37 14.42 -2.41 0.07
CA PRO A 37 15.20 -3.55 0.58
C PRO A 37 14.48 -4.39 1.65
N LYS A 38 13.50 -3.80 2.36
CA LYS A 38 12.70 -4.50 3.38
C LYS A 38 11.58 -5.36 2.77
N LEU A 39 11.18 -5.11 1.53
CA LEU A 39 10.11 -5.85 0.86
C LEU A 39 10.61 -7.23 0.43
N SER A 40 10.17 -8.29 1.08
CA SER A 40 10.63 -9.66 0.82
C SER A 40 9.53 -10.54 0.24
N ARG A 41 9.88 -11.75 -0.21
CA ARG A 41 8.93 -12.74 -0.72
C ARG A 41 7.73 -12.95 0.20
N ASN A 42 7.96 -13.00 1.52
CA ASN A 42 6.92 -13.25 2.52
C ASN A 42 5.92 -12.10 2.64
N HIS A 43 6.22 -10.93 2.09
CA HIS A 43 5.27 -9.82 2.02
C HIS A 43 4.25 -10.02 0.90
N VAL A 44 4.70 -10.55 -0.25
CA VAL A 44 3.87 -10.79 -1.43
C VAL A 44 3.16 -12.14 -1.35
N HIS A 45 3.87 -13.15 -0.84
CA HIS A 45 3.42 -14.53 -0.69
C HIS A 45 3.32 -14.88 0.80
N LEU A 46 2.20 -14.48 1.41
CA LEU A 46 1.96 -14.68 2.85
C LEU A 46 1.68 -16.15 3.17
N SER A 47 2.44 -16.72 4.12
CA SER A 47 2.07 -17.98 4.78
C SER A 47 0.99 -17.77 5.85
N VAL A 48 0.44 -18.85 6.42
CA VAL A 48 -0.59 -18.77 7.47
C VAL A 48 -0.08 -17.99 8.70
N SER A 49 1.17 -18.19 9.11
CA SER A 49 1.76 -17.49 10.25
C SER A 49 2.14 -16.03 9.91
N ASP A 50 2.44 -15.74 8.65
CA ASP A 50 2.78 -14.38 8.21
C ASP A 50 1.57 -13.43 8.25
N LYS A 51 0.35 -13.94 8.08
CA LYS A 51 -0.89 -13.12 8.15
C LYS A 51 -1.06 -12.39 9.48
N MET A 52 -0.51 -12.91 10.57
CA MET A 52 -0.59 -12.32 11.90
C MET A 52 0.55 -11.33 12.19
N ARG A 53 1.54 -11.21 11.31
CA ARG A 53 2.72 -10.36 11.52
C ARG A 53 2.45 -8.94 11.03
N VAL A 54 2.02 -8.07 11.93
CA VAL A 54 1.82 -6.62 11.67
C VAL A 54 3.07 -5.97 11.05
N ARG A 55 4.26 -6.47 11.39
CA ARG A 55 5.52 -6.01 10.78
C ARG A 55 5.52 -6.14 9.25
N LEU A 56 4.98 -7.21 8.69
CA LEU A 56 4.93 -7.39 7.24
C LEU A 56 3.93 -6.41 6.59
N ALA A 57 2.77 -6.21 7.21
CA ALA A 57 1.77 -5.26 6.72
C ALA A 57 2.32 -3.82 6.71
N THR A 58 2.95 -3.39 7.80
CA THR A 58 3.54 -2.04 7.92
C THR A 58 4.71 -1.83 6.95
N GLN A 59 5.51 -2.87 6.67
CA GLN A 59 6.59 -2.79 5.68
C GLN A 59 6.06 -2.66 4.24
N VAL A 60 4.94 -3.30 3.92
CA VAL A 60 4.25 -3.13 2.63
C VAL A 60 3.64 -1.74 2.49
N LEU A 61 2.99 -1.24 3.53
CA LEU A 61 2.33 0.07 3.55
C LEU A 61 3.30 1.18 3.99
N SER A 62 4.55 1.14 3.52
CA SER A 62 5.59 2.07 3.93
C SER A 62 5.87 3.14 2.89
N ASN A 63 6.44 4.26 3.33
CA ASN A 63 6.95 5.32 2.46
C ASN A 63 7.97 4.80 1.43
N SER A 64 8.78 3.78 1.77
CA SER A 64 9.71 3.17 0.80
C SER A 64 8.99 2.47 -0.35
N VAL A 65 7.88 1.78 -0.08
CA VAL A 65 7.08 1.10 -1.12
C VAL A 65 6.35 2.12 -1.97
N ALA A 66 5.77 3.17 -1.37
CA ALA A 66 5.13 4.26 -2.10
C ALA A 66 6.10 4.92 -3.10
N ASN A 67 7.30 5.28 -2.65
CA ASN A 67 8.34 5.84 -3.51
C ASN A 67 8.88 4.84 -4.52
N GLY A 68 9.00 3.56 -4.16
CA GLY A 68 9.42 2.49 -5.08
C GLY A 68 8.46 2.33 -6.26
N LEU A 69 7.15 2.39 -6.02
CA LEU A 69 6.14 2.37 -7.09
C LEU A 69 6.34 3.51 -8.09
N LEU A 70 6.52 4.74 -7.60
CA LEU A 70 6.74 5.92 -8.45
C LEU A 70 8.09 5.87 -9.17
N PHE A 71 9.12 5.34 -8.51
CA PHE A 71 10.42 5.12 -9.11
C PHE A 71 10.31 4.20 -10.33
N TYR A 72 9.75 2.99 -10.17
CA TYR A 72 9.64 2.06 -11.29
C TYR A 72 8.61 2.48 -12.35
N LYS A 73 7.59 3.25 -11.97
CA LYS A 73 6.72 3.94 -12.95
C LYS A 73 7.53 4.87 -13.86
N LYS A 74 8.48 5.64 -13.32
CA LYS A 74 9.35 6.53 -14.11
C LYS A 74 10.24 5.78 -15.11
N TYR A 75 10.57 4.52 -14.81
CA TYR A 75 11.29 3.62 -15.73
C TYR A 75 10.35 2.85 -16.68
N ASN A 76 9.06 3.20 -16.74
CA ASN A 76 8.06 2.58 -17.61
C ASN A 76 7.95 1.06 -17.45
N ILE A 77 8.07 0.55 -16.22
CA ILE A 77 7.87 -0.87 -15.95
C ILE A 77 6.41 -1.26 -16.30
N PRO A 78 6.19 -2.29 -17.14
CA PRO A 78 4.86 -2.75 -17.49
C PRO A 78 4.03 -3.10 -16.26
N GLY A 79 2.78 -2.62 -16.23
CA GLY A 79 1.85 -2.86 -15.14
C GLY A 79 2.01 -1.93 -13.92
N LEU A 80 2.90 -0.93 -13.99
CA LEU A 80 3.01 0.14 -12.96
C LEU A 80 2.62 1.54 -13.47
N ASN A 81 2.07 1.65 -14.69
CA ASN A 81 1.73 2.95 -15.30
C ASN A 81 0.67 3.72 -14.51
N ASP A 82 -0.25 3.01 -13.88
CA ASP A 82 -1.39 3.52 -13.11
C ASP A 82 -1.29 3.14 -11.62
N CYS A 83 -0.05 3.13 -11.09
CA CYS A 83 0.23 2.79 -9.71
C CYS A 83 0.07 3.94 -8.71
N ASP A 84 -0.17 5.19 -9.16
CA ASP A 84 -0.26 6.38 -8.30
C ASP A 84 -1.29 6.21 -7.17
N PRO A 85 -2.51 5.68 -7.42
CA PRO A 85 -3.47 5.47 -6.34
C PRO A 85 -2.97 4.48 -5.28
N THR A 86 -2.20 3.47 -5.70
CA THR A 86 -1.59 2.50 -4.78
C THR A 86 -0.43 3.12 -3.99
N SER A 87 0.37 3.96 -4.64
CA SER A 87 1.43 4.73 -3.98
C SER A 87 0.85 5.67 -2.92
N GLU A 88 -0.17 6.45 -3.27
CA GLU A 88 -0.84 7.35 -2.33
C GLU A 88 -1.48 6.56 -1.16
N PHE A 89 -2.10 5.41 -1.45
CA PHE A 89 -2.65 4.54 -0.42
C PHE A 89 -1.57 4.05 0.56
N CYS A 90 -0.43 3.57 0.06
CA CYS A 90 0.71 3.19 0.89
C CYS A 90 1.20 4.38 1.74
N GLN A 91 1.27 5.57 1.17
CA GLN A 91 1.70 6.78 1.88
C GLN A 91 0.73 7.15 3.02
N LYS A 92 -0.58 7.21 2.75
CA LYS A 92 -1.57 7.55 3.78
C LYS A 92 -1.52 6.60 4.96
N PHE A 93 -1.36 5.30 4.71
CA PHE A 93 -1.22 4.32 5.78
C PHE A 93 0.11 4.45 6.53
N ASN A 94 1.23 4.71 5.83
CA ASN A 94 2.51 4.99 6.47
C ASN A 94 2.37 6.16 7.46
N ASP A 95 1.82 7.28 6.99
CA ASP A 95 1.70 8.50 7.79
C ASP A 95 0.75 8.29 8.98
N CYS A 96 -0.29 7.48 8.81
CA CYS A 96 -1.17 7.05 9.90
C CYS A 96 -0.44 6.22 10.95
N PHE A 97 0.34 5.21 10.54
CA PHE A 97 1.15 4.42 11.47
C PHE A 97 2.17 5.29 12.20
N ASP A 98 2.83 6.22 11.51
CA ASP A 98 3.82 7.12 12.09
C ASP A 98 3.17 8.08 13.10
N ALA A 99 2.02 8.67 12.75
CA ALA A 99 1.25 9.55 13.65
C ALA A 99 0.76 8.83 14.91
N LEU A 100 0.35 7.56 14.79
CA LEU A 100 -0.13 6.76 15.93
C LEU A 100 1.00 6.15 16.77
N ASN A 101 2.21 6.05 16.22
CA ASN A 101 3.33 5.30 16.84
C ASN A 101 4.60 6.16 17.03
N ARG A 102 4.43 7.46 17.29
CA ARG A 102 5.53 8.36 17.67
C ARG A 102 6.21 7.85 18.95
N LYS A 103 7.53 7.74 18.93
CA LYS A 103 8.32 7.17 20.03
C LYS A 103 8.72 8.17 21.10
N PHE A 104 8.85 9.44 20.72
CA PHE A 104 9.31 10.49 21.63
C PHE A 104 8.12 11.29 22.13
N GLY A 105 8.01 11.50 23.45
CA GLY A 105 6.90 12.26 24.04
C GLY A 105 6.81 13.70 23.53
N ALA A 106 7.95 14.30 23.13
CA ALA A 106 7.98 15.61 22.48
C ALA A 106 7.22 15.64 21.14
N GLU A 107 7.27 14.54 20.39
CA GLU A 107 6.58 14.31 19.12
C GLU A 107 5.23 13.61 19.30
N GLY A 108 4.81 13.37 20.55
CA GLY A 108 3.56 12.70 20.86
C GLY A 108 2.35 13.44 20.30
N LEU A 109 1.22 12.73 20.22
CA LEU A 109 -0.03 13.29 19.74
C LEU A 109 -0.48 14.46 20.63
N ARG A 110 -0.55 15.67 20.07
CA ARG A 110 -1.00 16.89 20.75
C ARG A 110 -2.32 17.37 20.16
N VAL A 111 -3.17 17.94 21.00
CA VAL A 111 -4.40 18.60 20.55
C VAL A 111 -4.04 19.69 19.54
N ASN A 112 -4.71 19.69 18.38
CA ASN A 112 -4.45 20.57 17.25
C ASN A 112 -3.03 20.47 16.64
N GLY A 113 -2.24 19.47 17.02
CA GLY A 113 -0.94 19.18 16.42
C GLY A 113 -1.08 18.62 14.99
N LYS A 114 0.03 18.57 14.25
CA LYS A 114 0.06 18.09 12.86
C LYS A 114 -0.49 16.67 12.72
N ASP A 115 -0.02 15.75 13.56
CA ASP A 115 -0.48 14.36 13.56
C ASP A 115 -1.97 14.25 13.93
N PHE A 116 -2.48 15.11 14.83
CA PHE A 116 -3.90 15.13 15.18
C PHE A 116 -4.77 15.58 14.01
N GLN A 117 -4.41 16.68 13.35
CA GLN A 117 -5.11 17.17 12.15
C GLN A 117 -5.06 16.15 11.02
N PHE A 118 -3.90 15.50 10.82
CA PHE A 118 -3.77 14.41 9.87
C PHE A 118 -4.73 13.27 10.20
N LEU A 119 -4.75 12.78 11.45
CA LEU A 119 -5.63 11.68 11.85
C LEU A 119 -7.12 12.04 11.71
N GLN A 120 -7.51 13.29 11.96
CA GLN A 120 -8.87 13.76 11.68
C GLN A 120 -9.19 13.66 10.18
N SER A 121 -8.30 14.14 9.31
CA SER A 121 -8.49 14.04 7.86
C SER A 121 -8.50 12.59 7.36
N PHE A 122 -7.65 11.74 7.93
CA PHE A 122 -7.55 10.32 7.63
C PHE A 122 -8.83 9.58 8.05
N LEU A 123 -9.42 9.94 9.19
CA LEU A 123 -10.70 9.37 9.63
C LEU A 123 -11.86 9.74 8.70
N VAL A 124 -11.92 10.98 8.24
CA VAL A 124 -12.91 11.40 7.23
C VAL A 124 -12.75 10.56 5.96
N TRP A 125 -11.53 10.44 5.46
CA TRP A 125 -11.21 9.62 4.30
C TRP A 125 -11.57 8.13 4.49
N LEU A 126 -11.31 7.56 5.66
CA LEU A 126 -11.70 6.18 5.99
C LEU A 126 -13.23 6.00 5.97
N ASN A 127 -13.97 6.95 6.53
CA ASN A 127 -15.44 6.91 6.54
C ASN A 127 -16.02 7.00 5.12
N GLU A 128 -15.44 7.84 4.26
CA GLU A 128 -15.80 7.92 2.84
C GLU A 128 -15.52 6.60 2.11
N TRP A 129 -14.36 6.00 2.36
CA TRP A 129 -14.03 4.69 1.80
C TRP A 129 -14.98 3.60 2.28
N GLN A 130 -15.28 3.55 3.58
CA GLN A 130 -16.24 2.60 4.15
C GLN A 130 -17.63 2.76 3.54
N LYS A 131 -18.09 4.01 3.35
CA LYS A 131 -19.36 4.30 2.69
C LYS A 131 -19.39 3.74 1.26
N GLN A 132 -18.37 4.03 0.44
CA GLN A 132 -18.24 3.49 -0.91
C GLN A 132 -18.24 1.96 -0.94
N TYR A 133 -17.61 1.34 0.05
CA TYR A 133 -17.62 -0.12 0.18
C TYR A 133 -19.03 -0.67 0.45
N THR A 134 -19.76 -0.08 1.40
CA THR A 134 -21.14 -0.47 1.74
C THR A 134 -22.11 -0.22 0.58
N ASP A 135 -21.94 0.88 -0.15
CA ASP A 135 -22.75 1.24 -1.31
C ASP A 135 -22.46 0.34 -2.53
N GLY A 136 -21.46 -0.54 -2.43
CA GLY A 136 -21.12 -1.54 -3.44
C GLY A 136 -20.17 -1.04 -4.54
N GLU A 137 -19.71 0.20 -4.44
CA GLU A 137 -18.74 0.82 -5.36
C GLU A 137 -17.29 0.40 -5.05
N GLY A 138 -16.99 0.09 -3.79
CA GLY A 138 -15.67 -0.30 -3.29
C GLY A 138 -15.38 -1.80 -3.22
N LYS A 139 -16.15 -2.64 -3.94
CA LYS A 139 -16.05 -4.11 -3.85
C LYS A 139 -14.62 -4.62 -3.99
N LEU A 140 -14.24 -5.56 -3.11
CA LEU A 140 -13.06 -6.40 -3.28
C LEU A 140 -13.28 -7.29 -4.51
N ILE A 141 -12.70 -6.91 -5.63
CA ILE A 141 -12.79 -7.71 -6.85
C ILE A 141 -11.77 -8.84 -6.71
N LYS A 142 -12.24 -10.05 -6.37
CA LYS A 142 -11.46 -11.28 -6.56
C LYS A 142 -11.42 -11.56 -8.05
N THR A 143 -10.38 -11.09 -8.74
CA THR A 143 -10.16 -11.48 -10.13
C THR A 143 -9.58 -12.89 -10.14
N ASN A 144 -10.31 -13.84 -10.72
CA ASN A 144 -9.70 -15.07 -11.23
C ASN A 144 -8.79 -14.68 -12.40
N LEU A 145 -7.67 -15.40 -12.57
CA LEU A 145 -6.59 -15.11 -13.52
C LEU A 145 -7.03 -14.94 -15.00
N ASN A 146 -8.29 -15.17 -15.35
CA ASN A 146 -8.78 -15.22 -16.73
C ASN A 146 -9.19 -13.86 -17.31
N CYS A 147 -9.13 -12.75 -16.57
CA CYS A 147 -9.56 -11.43 -17.07
C CYS A 147 -8.43 -10.52 -17.59
N PHE A 148 -7.21 -11.03 -17.80
CA PHE A 148 -6.11 -10.26 -18.41
C PHE A 148 -5.54 -10.92 -19.68
N LEU A 149 -6.31 -11.79 -20.31
CA LEU A 149 -6.03 -12.32 -21.66
C LEU A 149 -7.28 -12.19 -22.53
N GLU A 150 -7.63 -10.94 -22.85
CA GLU A 150 -8.20 -10.55 -24.15
C GLU A 150 -7.58 -9.21 -24.56
#